data_AF-A0A8S2W0A5-F1
#
_entry.id   AF-A0A8S2W0A5-F1
#
_cell.length_a   1.000
_cell.length_b   1.000
_cell.length_c   1.000
_cell.angle_alpha   90.00
_cell.angle_beta   90.00
_cell.angle_gamma   90.00
#
_symmetry.space_group_name_H-M   'P 1'
#
loop_
_entity.id
_entity.type
_entity.pdbx_description
1 polymer ?
#
loop_
_entity_poly.entity_id
_entity_poly.type
_entity_poly.pdbx_seq_one_letter_code
_entity_poly.pdbx_strand_id
1 'polypeptide(L)'
;HRQELRVLLENENDSATILHLTTTLLFYAVHGLIIHAPGKAVPMLIKHLSKGLPSSINRRLTDFQEFVIQQSSHRSKEGEMNETTMPQPDTDTVNFIKKLGMDAKENMIFDEEKRLQSQ
;
A
#
# COMPACT_ATOMS: atom_id res chain seq x y z
N HIS A 1 16.28 -1.13 -9.24
CA HIS A 1 14.81 -1.26 -9.08
C HIS A 1 14.31 -1.12 -7.65
N ARG A 2 14.61 -2.02 -6.69
CA ARG A 2 14.08 -1.89 -5.31
C ARG A 2 14.50 -0.57 -4.62
N GLN A 3 15.75 -0.14 -4.82
CA GLN A 3 16.24 1.15 -4.30
C GLN A 3 15.58 2.36 -4.98
N GLU A 4 15.40 2.32 -6.30
CA GLU A 4 14.74 3.40 -7.06
C GLU A 4 13.28 3.58 -6.61
N LEU A 5 12.55 2.48 -6.41
CA LEU A 5 11.18 2.50 -5.88
C LEU A 5 11.10 3.11 -4.48
N ARG A 6 12.12 2.90 -3.63
CA ARG A 6 12.18 3.51 -2.30
C ARG A 6 12.44 5.01 -2.37
N VAL A 7 13.34 5.46 -3.24
CA VAL A 7 13.59 6.89 -3.48
C VAL A 7 12.35 7.56 -4.05
N LEU A 8 11.65 6.89 -4.96
CA LEU A 8 10.40 7.38 -5.53
C LEU A 8 9.32 7.51 -4.45
N LEU A 9 9.13 6.47 -3.63
CA LEU A 9 8.19 6.47 -2.49
C LEU A 9 8.50 7.58 -1.46
N GLU A 10 9.78 7.87 -1.21
CA GLU A 10 10.20 8.93 -0.30
C GLU A 10 9.75 10.31 -0.80
N ASN A 11 9.98 10.59 -2.08
CA ASN A 11 9.69 11.88 -2.72
C ASN A 11 8.23 12.03 -3.19
N GLU A 12 7.46 10.94 -3.21
CA GLU A 12 6.09 10.95 -3.69
C GLU A 12 5.13 11.59 -2.68
N ASN A 13 4.16 12.38 -3.17
CA ASN A 13 3.14 13.02 -2.32
C ASN A 13 1.72 12.54 -2.64
N ASP A 14 1.54 11.89 -3.80
CA ASP A 14 0.26 11.34 -4.16
C ASP A 14 -0.06 10.08 -3.34
N SER A 15 -1.17 10.10 -2.61
CA SER A 15 -1.56 9.03 -1.70
C SER A 15 -1.80 7.70 -2.43
N ALA A 16 -2.35 7.75 -3.65
CA ALA A 16 -2.58 6.55 -4.45
C ALA A 16 -1.26 5.91 -4.90
N THR A 17 -0.30 6.74 -5.30
CA THR A 17 1.03 6.32 -5.74
C THR A 17 1.84 5.80 -4.56
N ILE A 18 1.81 6.47 -3.40
CA ILE A 18 2.44 6.00 -2.16
C ILE A 18 1.94 4.61 -1.80
N LEU A 19 0.62 4.40 -1.80
CA LEU A 19 0.04 3.09 -1.50
C LEU A 19 0.45 2.03 -2.51
N HIS A 20 0.42 2.37 -3.80
CA HIS A 20 0.83 1.46 -4.88
C HIS A 20 2.30 1.04 -4.75
N LEU A 21 3.21 2.00 -4.54
CA LEU A 21 4.64 1.75 -4.37
C LEU A 21 4.92 0.93 -3.11
N THR A 22 4.31 1.28 -1.98
CA THR A 22 4.43 0.51 -0.74
C THR A 22 3.94 -0.93 -0.93
N THR A 23 2.79 -1.12 -1.55
CA THR A 23 2.21 -2.45 -1.81
C THR A 23 3.09 -3.25 -2.76
N THR A 24 3.63 -2.61 -3.80
CA THR A 24 4.55 -3.23 -4.76
C THR A 24 5.87 -3.65 -4.10
N LEU A 25 6.42 -2.79 -3.23
CA LEU A 25 7.62 -3.09 -2.45
C LEU A 25 7.40 -4.24 -1.46
N LEU A 26 6.27 -4.25 -0.75
CA LEU A 26 5.88 -5.33 0.16
C LEU A 26 5.69 -6.63 -0.61
N PHE A 27 4.96 -6.61 -1.72
CA PHE A 27 4.73 -7.80 -2.53
C PHE A 27 6.03 -8.34 -3.13
N TYR A 28 6.89 -7.46 -3.65
CA TYR A 28 8.20 -7.85 -4.15
C TYR A 28 9.10 -8.39 -3.03
N ALA A 29 8.98 -7.87 -1.80
CA ALA A 29 9.66 -8.42 -0.63
C ALA A 29 9.15 -9.81 -0.24
N VAL A 30 7.90 -10.16 -0.49
CA VAL A 30 7.36 -11.49 -0.16
C VAL A 30 7.64 -12.50 -1.27
N HIS A 31 7.31 -12.15 -2.51
CA HIS A 31 7.30 -13.11 -3.62
C HIS A 31 8.55 -13.03 -4.50
N GLY A 32 9.39 -12.01 -4.34
CA GLY A 32 10.51 -11.77 -5.26
C GLY A 32 10.06 -11.41 -6.69
N LEU A 33 8.78 -11.10 -6.91
CA LEU A 33 8.19 -10.77 -8.21
C LEU A 33 7.83 -9.30 -8.31
N ILE A 34 8.24 -8.66 -9.41
CA ILE A 34 7.84 -7.30 -9.75
C ILE A 34 6.50 -7.41 -10.50
N ILE A 35 5.39 -7.12 -9.82
CA ILE A 35 4.08 -7.06 -10.48
C ILE A 35 3.83 -5.65 -10.99
N HIS A 36 3.66 -5.52 -12.31
CA HIS A 36 2.99 -4.35 -12.90
C HIS A 36 1.48 -4.49 -12.69
N ALA A 37 1.05 -4.35 -11.44
CA ALA A 37 -0.37 -4.47 -11.10
C ALA A 37 -1.09 -3.17 -11.47
N PRO A 38 -2.23 -3.21 -12.19
CA PRO A 38 -3.04 -2.02 -12.35
C PRO A 38 -3.45 -1.52 -10.96
N GLY A 39 -3.52 -0.20 -10.73
CA GLY A 39 -3.83 0.38 -9.41
C GLY A 39 -5.10 -0.19 -8.74
N LYS A 40 -6.02 -0.78 -9.52
CA LYS A 40 -7.22 -1.50 -9.06
C LYS A 40 -6.93 -2.81 -8.32
N ALA A 41 -5.78 -3.44 -8.52
CA ALA A 41 -5.38 -4.68 -7.87
C ALA A 41 -4.67 -4.44 -6.52
N VAL A 42 -4.28 -3.20 -6.21
CA VAL A 42 -3.69 -2.81 -4.92
C VAL A 42 -4.50 -3.30 -3.71
N PRO A 43 -5.83 -3.10 -3.61
CA PRO A 43 -6.61 -3.63 -2.49
C PRO A 43 -6.60 -5.17 -2.41
N MET A 44 -6.54 -5.86 -3.55
CA MET A 44 -6.45 -7.32 -3.57
C MET A 44 -5.08 -7.79 -3.05
N LEU A 45 -4.00 -7.08 -3.39
CA LEU A 45 -2.65 -7.35 -2.90
C LEU A 45 -2.55 -7.06 -1.40
N ILE A 46 -3.11 -5.96 -0.90
CA ILE A 46 -3.14 -5.65 0.54
C ILE A 46 -3.89 -6.74 1.30
N LYS A 47 -5.03 -7.20 0.80
CA LYS A 47 -5.77 -8.33 1.39
C LYS A 47 -4.97 -9.63 1.38
N HIS A 48 -4.12 -9.85 0.38
CA HIS A 48 -3.21 -10.98 0.35
C HIS A 48 -2.11 -10.85 1.41
N LEU A 49 -1.45 -9.69 1.47
CA LEU A 49 -0.39 -9.37 2.44
C LEU A 49 -0.92 -9.33 3.88
N SER A 50 -2.19 -8.97 4.07
CA SER A 50 -2.90 -8.93 5.34
C SER A 50 -2.82 -10.22 6.15
N LYS A 51 -2.59 -11.37 5.49
CA LYS A 51 -2.46 -12.66 6.18
C LYS A 51 -1.13 -12.85 6.89
N GLY A 52 -0.08 -12.21 6.39
CA GLY A 52 1.26 -12.27 6.98
C GLY A 52 1.69 -10.97 7.67
N LEU A 53 0.84 -9.94 7.65
CA LEU A 53 1.09 -8.65 8.31
C LEU A 53 0.47 -8.62 9.72
N PRO A 54 1.14 -7.98 10.69
CA PRO A 54 0.55 -7.71 12.00
C PRO A 54 -0.76 -6.93 11.88
N SER A 55 -1.75 -7.26 12.72
CA SER A 55 -3.08 -6.63 12.70
C SER A 55 -3.03 -5.10 12.78
N SER A 56 -2.06 -4.54 13.51
CA SER A 56 -1.83 -3.10 13.61
C SER A 56 -1.37 -2.47 12.28
N ILE A 57 -0.52 -3.16 11.53
CA ILE A 57 -0.02 -2.71 10.22
C ILE A 57 -1.13 -2.84 9.18
N ASN A 58 -1.77 -4.00 9.15
CA ASN A 58 -2.88 -4.32 8.26
C ASN A 58 -4.03 -3.32 8.37
N ARG A 59 -4.43 -2.98 9.60
CA ARG A 59 -5.49 -1.99 9.83
C ARG A 59 -5.14 -0.63 9.23
N ARG A 60 -3.93 -0.11 9.50
CA ARG A 60 -3.47 1.18 8.94
C ARG A 60 -3.37 1.17 7.42
N LEU A 61 -2.91 0.06 6.84
CA LEU A 61 -2.85 -0.13 5.38
C LEU A 61 -4.26 -0.14 4.77
N THR A 62 -5.21 -0.79 5.41
CA THR A 62 -6.61 -0.87 4.98
C THR A 62 -7.29 0.49 5.08
N ASP A 63 -7.12 1.21 6.19
CA ASP A 63 -7.67 2.56 6.39
C ASP A 63 -7.14 3.52 5.29
N PHE A 64 -5.82 3.48 5.01
CA PHE A 64 -5.21 4.30 3.97
C PHE A 64 -5.64 3.87 2.55
N GLN A 65 -5.87 2.58 2.33
CA GLN A 65 -6.39 2.06 1.08
C GLN A 65 -7.82 2.52 0.81
N GLU A 66 -8.72 2.42 1.80
CA GLU A 66 -10.09 2.90 1.66
C GLU A 66 -10.11 4.40 1.35
N PHE A 67 -9.26 5.16 2.01
CA PHE A 67 -9.06 6.58 1.73
C PHE A 67 -8.68 6.84 0.25
N VAL A 68 -7.66 6.15 -0.25
CA VAL A 68 -7.20 6.29 -1.65
C VAL A 68 -8.29 5.89 -2.65
N ILE A 69 -9.05 4.82 -2.38
CA ILE A 69 -10.14 4.37 -3.23
C ILE A 69 -11.27 5.40 -3.27
N GLN A 70 -11.61 5.99 -2.13
CA GLN A 70 -12.60 7.07 -2.05
C GLN A 70 -12.11 8.28 -2.85
N GLN A 71 -10.86 8.71 -2.69
CA GLN A 71 -10.28 9.83 -3.43
C GLN A 71 -10.29 9.57 -4.96
N SER A 72 -9.87 8.39 -5.39
CA SER A 72 -9.83 8.01 -6.82
C SER A 72 -11.23 7.93 -7.44
N SER A 73 -12.22 7.47 -6.66
CA SER A 73 -13.62 7.39 -7.08
C SER A 73 -14.26 8.77 -7.24
N HIS A 74 -13.90 9.74 -6.38
CA HIS A 74 -14.36 11.13 -6.50
C HIS A 74 -13.71 11.85 -7.68
N ARG A 75 -12.40 11.67 -7.88
CA ARG A 75 -11.68 12.27 -9.01
C ARG A 75 -12.20 11.81 -10.38
N SER A 76 -12.78 10.61 -10.44
CA SER A 76 -13.41 10.08 -11.66
C SER A 76 -14.82 10.67 -11.93
N LYS A 77 -15.41 11.38 -10.96
CA LYS A 77 -16.75 11.95 -11.01
C LYS A 77 -16.76 13.49 -11.05
N GLU A 78 -15.61 14.14 -11.13
CA GLU A 78 -15.50 15.60 -11.19
C GLU A 78 -15.91 16.14 -12.57
N GLY A 79 -17.23 16.19 -12.79
CA GLY A 79 -17.91 17.09 -13.72
C GLY A 79 -18.88 18.05 -13.02
N GLU A 80 -19.17 17.87 -11.72
CA GLU A 80 -20.16 18.69 -11.00
C GLU A 80 -19.68 19.07 -9.59
N MET A 81 -19.18 20.29 -9.50
CA MET A 81 -19.20 21.24 -8.37
C MET A 81 -19.65 20.71 -6.99
N ASN A 82 -18.69 20.49 -6.09
CA ASN A 82 -18.79 21.04 -4.72
C ASN A 82 -17.44 20.92 -4.00
N GLU A 83 -17.02 22.03 -3.41
CA GLU A 83 -15.86 22.18 -2.53
C GLU A 83 -16.09 21.40 -1.23
N THR A 84 -16.12 20.07 -1.32
CA THR A 84 -16.09 19.22 -0.13
C THR A 84 -14.63 19.01 0.19
N THR A 85 -14.17 19.62 1.27
CA THR A 85 -12.85 19.42 1.86
C THR A 85 -12.64 17.93 1.98
N MET A 86 -11.90 17.36 1.03
CA MET A 86 -11.61 15.93 1.05
C MET A 86 -10.86 15.67 2.36
N PRO A 87 -11.15 14.57 3.06
CA PRO A 87 -10.26 14.16 4.13
C PRO A 87 -8.86 14.10 3.53
N GLN A 88 -7.90 14.75 4.15
CA GLN A 88 -6.50 14.52 3.81
C GLN A 88 -6.03 13.42 4.75
N PRO A 89 -5.27 12.44 4.26
CA PRO A 89 -4.71 11.46 5.17
C PRO A 89 -3.75 12.18 6.10
N ASP A 90 -3.83 11.91 7.40
CA ASP A 90 -2.89 12.48 8.36
C ASP A 90 -1.45 12.21 7.91
N THR A 91 -0.61 13.23 8.00
CA THR A 91 0.81 13.14 7.63
C THR A 91 1.51 11.98 8.35
N ASP A 92 1.10 11.67 9.58
CA ASP A 92 1.55 10.51 10.33
C ASP A 92 1.23 9.17 9.65
N THR A 93 0.03 9.04 9.09
CA THR A 93 -0.39 7.86 8.35
C THR A 93 0.42 7.73 7.07
N VAL A 94 0.58 8.82 6.31
CA VAL A 94 1.39 8.85 5.09
C VAL A 94 2.83 8.42 5.38
N ASN A 95 3.45 9.02 6.40
CA ASN A 95 4.82 8.71 6.82
C ASN A 95 4.95 7.25 7.29
N PHE A 96 3.94 6.73 7.99
CA PHE A 96 3.92 5.33 8.39
C PHE A 96 3.89 4.39 7.18
N ILE A 97 3.02 4.65 6.19
CA ILE A 97 2.91 3.82 4.98
C ILE A 97 4.19 3.90 4.13
N LYS A 98 4.79 5.09 4.01
CA LYS A 98 6.09 5.26 3.36
C LYS A 98 7.18 4.46 4.06
N LYS A 99 7.28 4.64 5.38
CA LYS A 99 8.26 3.92 6.20
C LYS A 99 8.06 2.41 6.11
N LEU A 100 6.82 1.93 6.10
CA LEU A 100 6.49 0.52 5.93
C LEU A 100 6.98 -0.04 4.59
N GLY A 101 6.79 0.69 3.49
CA GLY A 101 7.31 0.29 2.17
C GLY A 101 8.84 0.31 2.12
N MET A 102 9.49 1.27 2.79
CA MET A 102 10.94 1.34 2.89
C MET A 102 11.53 0.22 3.76
N ASP A 103 10.89 -0.09 4.89
CA ASP A 103 11.27 -1.18 5.80
C ASP A 103 10.80 -2.56 5.32
N ALA A 104 10.07 -2.64 4.21
CA ALA A 104 9.68 -3.90 3.59
C ALA A 104 10.92 -4.77 3.34
N LYS A 105 11.08 -5.76 4.21
CA LYS A 105 12.11 -6.79 4.20
C LYS A 105 11.41 -8.14 4.14
N GLU A 106 12.05 -9.09 3.48
CA GLU A 106 11.61 -10.50 3.40
C GLU A 106 11.24 -11.07 4.79
N ASN A 107 11.86 -10.55 5.86
CA ASN A 107 11.60 -10.97 7.23
C ASN A 107 10.41 -10.32 7.97
N MET A 108 9.68 -9.36 7.38
CA MET A 108 8.56 -8.69 8.09
C MET A 108 7.21 -9.37 7.86
N ILE A 109 7.12 -10.33 6.93
CA ILE A 109 5.88 -11.03 6.58
C ILE A 109 6.13 -12.52 6.78
N PHE A 110 6.08 -12.94 8.04
CA PHE A 110 6.13 -14.35 8.41
C PHE A 110 4.78 -14.73 9.00
N ASP A 111 3.99 -15.49 8.23
CA ASP A 111 3.18 -16.57 8.84
C ASP A 111 2.70 -17.63 7.83
N GLU A 112 2.56 -17.34 6.53
CA GLU A 112 1.92 -18.30 5.60
C GLU A 112 2.90 -19.32 4.96
N GLU A 113 4.15 -18.96 4.64
CA GLU A 113 5.11 -19.92 4.03
C GLU A 113 5.59 -21.01 4.99
N LYS A 114 5.56 -20.77 6.30
CA LYS A 114 5.92 -21.80 7.30
C LYS A 114 4.83 -22.87 7.47
N ARG A 115 3.59 -22.61 7.03
CA ARG A 115 2.49 -23.60 7.06
C ARG A 115 2.50 -24.52 5.84
N LEU A 116 2.91 -24.03 4.67
CA LEU A 116 2.92 -24.82 3.44
C LEU A 116 4.14 -25.74 3.29
N GLN A 117 5.22 -25.50 4.03
CA GLN A 117 6.37 -26.43 4.10
C GLN A 117 6.25 -27.49 5.22
N SER A 118 5.12 -27.53 5.94
CA SER A 118 4.88 -28.51 7.01
C SER A 118 3.67 -29.43 6.72
N GLN A 119 3.22 -29.52 5.46
CA GLN A 119 2.18 -30.46 5.02
C GLN A 119 2.73 -31.50 4.05
#